data_AF-A0A397DCF8-F1
#
_entry.id   AF-A0A397DCF8-F1
#
_cell.length_a   1.000
_cell.length_b   1.000
_cell.length_c   1.000
_cell.angle_alpha   90.00
_cell.angle_beta   90.00
_cell.angle_gamma   90.00
#
_symmetry.space_group_name_H-M   'P 1'
#
loop_
_entity.id
_entity.type
_entity.pdbx_description
1 polymer ?
#
loop_
_entity_poly.entity_id
_entity_poly.type
_entity_poly.pdbx_seq_one_letter_code
_entity_poly.pdbx_strand_id
1 'polypeptide(L)'
;MWGFSPGFDLQEGVSEPRADSNQVDASTSSSEPLCVLVLSPGDIRHVLATIARSRRWKKRPLHIYLYEKSPECLARALLLLQIVNDWEVPLRQRCNTFLEVFGNALVQQFKEWRNTGIAFEFGDQQYTAPNRTMASYTDAVKKGHGSVSCRGYWLDIVVGPYISFGVDCYRNTTEVAVFNVLSHLHEIETGDIYKMKKVGMTSTHWFCDQENVDARKRAQRIVESFEGVKVHTEVILLSGAATDLAKKRRYQRRFHHVYVSVHATNLVTSPDVDAPMTTLLADDAKVSVESSVYGTRKNHFRLACLYSL
;
A
#
# COMPACT_ATOMS: atom_id res chain seq x y z
N MET A 1 10.26 2.59 8.26
CA MET A 1 10.65 1.40 7.46
C MET A 1 9.50 1.09 6.50
N TRP A 2 9.75 0.59 5.30
CA TRP A 2 8.70 0.12 4.38
C TRP A 2 8.50 -1.38 4.59
N GLY A 3 7.29 -1.91 4.40
CA GLY A 3 7.14 -3.37 4.51
C GLY A 3 7.56 -4.10 3.23
N PHE A 4 7.53 -5.44 3.24
CA PHE A 4 8.25 -6.29 2.30
C PHE A 4 7.36 -7.21 1.44
N SER A 5 6.07 -6.93 1.38
CA SER A 5 5.08 -7.68 0.58
C SER A 5 4.22 -6.74 -0.26
N PRO A 6 3.52 -7.27 -1.29
CA PRO A 6 2.43 -6.54 -1.92
C PRO A 6 1.29 -6.21 -0.94
N GLY A 7 0.42 -5.29 -1.35
CA GLY A 7 -0.80 -4.94 -0.62
C GLY A 7 -1.76 -6.13 -0.51
N PHE A 8 -1.87 -6.66 0.70
CA PHE A 8 -2.82 -7.72 1.08
C PHE A 8 -4.17 -7.12 1.52
N ASP A 9 -5.27 -7.73 1.07
CA ASP A 9 -6.62 -7.36 1.49
C ASP A 9 -6.94 -8.02 2.83
N LEU A 10 -7.10 -7.21 3.87
CA LEU A 10 -7.31 -7.67 5.24
C LEU A 10 -8.69 -8.30 5.47
N GLN A 11 -9.59 -8.25 4.50
CA GLN A 11 -10.88 -8.96 4.55
C GLN A 11 -10.80 -10.35 3.92
N GLU A 12 -9.67 -10.69 3.27
CA GLU A 12 -9.53 -11.94 2.52
C GLU A 12 -9.57 -13.18 3.44
N GLY A 13 -10.61 -14.00 3.23
CA GLY A 13 -10.86 -15.22 3.98
C GLY A 13 -11.38 -15.01 5.41
N VAL A 14 -11.85 -13.80 5.73
CA VAL A 14 -12.58 -13.50 6.99
C VAL A 14 -13.94 -12.85 6.68
N SER A 15 -14.05 -12.11 5.57
CA SER A 15 -15.33 -11.61 5.08
C SER A 15 -15.95 -12.54 4.04
N GLU A 16 -17.29 -12.59 4.03
CA GLU A 16 -18.06 -13.24 2.97
C GLU A 16 -17.99 -12.40 1.68
N PRO A 17 -17.74 -13.02 0.50
CA PRO A 17 -17.88 -12.34 -0.78
C PRO A 17 -19.30 -11.82 -0.98
N ARG A 18 -19.43 -10.68 -1.66
CA ARG A 18 -20.75 -10.16 -2.05
C ARG A 18 -21.35 -11.06 -3.14
N ALA A 19 -22.63 -11.41 -3.02
CA ALA A 19 -23.35 -12.16 -4.06
C ALA A 19 -23.50 -11.32 -5.35
N ASP A 20 -23.43 -11.98 -6.52
CA ASP A 20 -23.49 -11.35 -7.85
C ASP A 20 -24.85 -10.72 -8.22
N SER A 21 -25.89 -10.90 -7.40
CA SER A 21 -27.21 -10.34 -7.67
C SER A 21 -27.24 -8.84 -7.35
N ASN A 22 -27.57 -8.03 -8.36
CA ASN A 22 -27.86 -6.58 -8.25
C ASN A 22 -29.06 -6.23 -7.34
N GLN A 23 -29.58 -7.17 -6.54
CA GLN A 23 -30.57 -6.89 -5.51
C GLN A 23 -29.84 -6.53 -4.22
N VAL A 24 -29.82 -5.23 -3.92
CA VAL A 24 -29.41 -4.70 -2.62
C VAL A 24 -30.53 -5.02 -1.64
N ASP A 25 -30.53 -6.24 -1.11
CA ASP A 25 -31.32 -6.53 0.08
C ASP A 25 -30.61 -5.84 1.27
N ALA A 26 -31.14 -4.68 1.64
CA ALA A 26 -30.72 -3.91 2.81
C ALA A 26 -30.84 -4.69 4.14
N SER A 27 -31.37 -5.92 4.11
CA SER A 27 -31.60 -6.80 5.25
C SER A 27 -30.41 -7.68 5.63
N THR A 28 -29.34 -7.77 4.82
CA THR A 28 -28.20 -8.69 5.09
C THR A 28 -26.91 -8.01 5.56
N SER A 29 -26.90 -6.70 5.81
CA SER A 29 -25.72 -6.02 6.36
C SER A 29 -25.61 -6.26 7.87
N SER A 30 -24.56 -6.95 8.30
CA SER A 30 -24.28 -7.10 9.73
C SER A 30 -23.90 -5.74 10.33
N SER A 31 -24.50 -5.40 11.47
CA SER A 31 -24.15 -4.21 12.24
C SER A 31 -22.88 -4.40 13.07
N GLU A 32 -22.41 -5.64 13.22
CA GLU A 32 -21.23 -5.95 14.02
C GLU A 32 -19.92 -5.65 13.25
N PRO A 33 -19.01 -4.85 13.82
CA PRO A 33 -17.78 -4.46 13.13
C PRO A 33 -16.80 -5.62 12.98
N LEU A 34 -16.26 -5.79 11.77
CA LEU A 34 -15.08 -6.62 11.54
C LEU A 34 -13.87 -5.87 12.11
N CYS A 35 -13.35 -6.35 13.25
CA CYS A 35 -12.14 -5.79 13.85
C CYS A 35 -10.90 -6.54 13.37
N VAL A 36 -9.95 -5.83 12.76
CA VAL A 36 -8.68 -6.34 12.24
C VAL A 36 -7.51 -5.63 12.93
N LEU A 37 -6.51 -6.38 13.40
CA LEU A 37 -5.26 -5.83 13.94
C LEU A 37 -4.13 -6.02 12.93
N VAL A 38 -3.38 -4.96 12.65
CA VAL A 38 -2.23 -4.97 11.75
C VAL A 38 -0.99 -4.56 12.55
N LEU A 39 -0.08 -5.52 12.77
CA LEU A 39 1.12 -5.32 13.58
C LEU A 39 2.31 -4.91 12.71
N SER A 40 2.79 -3.68 12.91
CA SER A 40 3.99 -3.09 12.33
C SER A 40 4.18 -3.28 10.82
N PRO A 41 3.17 -2.96 9.98
CA PRO A 41 3.28 -3.12 8.52
C PRO A 41 4.30 -2.16 7.87
N GLY A 42 4.77 -1.13 8.58
CA GLY A 42 5.71 -0.11 8.11
C GLY A 42 5.07 0.98 7.25
N ASP A 43 3.94 0.66 6.61
CA ASP A 43 3.18 1.55 5.75
C ASP A 43 1.69 1.16 5.66
N ILE A 44 0.90 1.96 4.92
CA ILE A 44 -0.56 1.80 4.84
C ILE A 44 -1.02 0.96 3.63
N ARG A 45 -0.14 0.23 2.92
CA ARG A 45 -0.54 -0.50 1.71
C ARG A 45 -1.68 -1.49 1.93
N HIS A 46 -1.69 -2.16 3.09
CA HIS A 46 -2.71 -3.16 3.44
C HIS A 46 -4.04 -2.47 3.70
N VAL A 47 -4.01 -1.33 4.42
CA VAL A 47 -5.17 -0.48 4.65
C VAL A 47 -5.73 0.01 3.31
N LEU A 48 -4.89 0.55 2.43
CA LEU A 48 -5.29 1.08 1.14
C LEU A 48 -5.88 -0.01 0.22
N ALA A 49 -5.24 -1.17 0.15
CA ALA A 49 -5.74 -2.32 -0.62
C ALA A 49 -7.09 -2.80 -0.08
N THR A 50 -7.25 -2.86 1.24
CA THR A 50 -8.51 -3.28 1.88
C THR A 50 -9.65 -2.30 1.61
N ILE A 51 -9.40 -1.00 1.69
CA ILE A 51 -10.41 0.04 1.42
C ILE A 51 -10.80 0.01 -0.06
N ALA A 52 -9.82 -0.04 -0.96
CA ALA A 52 -10.06 -0.12 -2.41
C ALA A 52 -10.94 -1.34 -2.75
N ARG A 53 -10.63 -2.49 -2.16
CA ARG A 53 -11.32 -3.76 -2.44
C ARG A 53 -12.57 -3.99 -1.61
N SER A 54 -12.94 -3.05 -0.74
CA SER A 54 -14.05 -3.19 0.22
C SER A 54 -15.40 -3.55 -0.41
N ARG A 55 -15.63 -3.16 -1.68
CA ARG A 55 -16.88 -3.47 -2.41
C ARG A 55 -17.05 -4.95 -2.77
N ARG A 56 -15.96 -5.73 -2.77
CA ARG A 56 -15.95 -7.17 -3.09
C ARG A 56 -16.59 -8.02 -1.98
N TRP A 57 -16.70 -7.45 -0.79
CA TRP A 57 -17.14 -8.13 0.41
C TRP A 57 -18.56 -7.70 0.80
N LYS A 58 -19.25 -8.56 1.53
CA LYS A 58 -20.54 -8.25 2.16
C LYS A 58 -20.39 -7.05 3.08
N LYS A 59 -21.36 -6.13 3.01
CA LYS A 59 -21.32 -4.84 3.70
C LYS A 59 -21.46 -5.03 5.21
N ARG A 60 -20.41 -4.67 5.97
CA ARG A 60 -20.37 -4.59 7.45
C ARG A 60 -19.35 -3.52 7.88
N PRO A 61 -19.49 -2.88 9.05
CA PRO A 61 -18.49 -1.93 9.54
C PRO A 61 -17.11 -2.58 9.66
N LEU A 62 -16.03 -1.85 9.38
CA LEU A 62 -14.66 -2.36 9.38
C LEU A 62 -13.78 -1.49 10.28
N HIS A 63 -13.20 -2.06 11.32
CA HIS A 63 -12.27 -1.37 12.21
C HIS A 63 -10.86 -1.95 12.04
N ILE A 64 -9.96 -1.17 11.46
CA ILE A 64 -8.56 -1.54 11.25
C ILE A 64 -7.71 -0.89 12.33
N TYR A 65 -7.14 -1.69 13.21
CA TYR A 65 -6.22 -1.27 14.25
C TYR A 65 -4.79 -1.35 13.73
N LEU A 66 -4.21 -0.21 13.38
CA LEU A 66 -2.85 -0.12 12.85
C LEU A 66 -1.88 0.12 14.00
N TYR A 67 -1.13 -0.91 14.39
CA TYR A 67 -0.11 -0.81 15.43
C TYR A 67 1.27 -0.55 14.84
N GLU A 68 1.94 0.48 15.35
CA GLU A 68 3.35 0.76 15.04
C GLU A 68 4.12 1.11 16.32
N LYS A 69 5.36 0.64 16.38
CA LYS A 69 6.28 0.98 17.48
C LYS A 69 6.76 2.44 17.37
N SER A 70 7.00 2.90 16.13
CA SER A 70 7.52 4.23 15.84
C SER A 70 6.37 5.22 15.60
N PRO A 71 6.28 6.31 16.39
CA PRO A 71 5.25 7.33 16.18
C PRO A 71 5.40 8.04 14.82
N GLU A 72 6.60 8.12 14.26
CA GLU A 72 6.88 8.68 12.94
C GLU A 72 6.19 7.87 11.83
N CYS A 73 6.11 6.54 11.99
CA CYS A 73 5.38 5.68 11.05
C CYS A 73 3.86 5.94 11.10
N LEU A 74 3.30 6.15 12.30
CA LEU A 74 1.88 6.52 12.47
C LEU A 74 1.58 7.92 11.94
N ALA A 75 2.47 8.89 12.20
CA ALA A 75 2.32 10.25 11.68
C ALA A 75 2.33 10.26 10.14
N ARG A 76 3.23 9.50 9.52
CA ARG A 76 3.25 9.31 8.06
C ARG A 76 2.00 8.59 7.57
N ALA A 77 1.51 7.57 8.28
CA ALA A 77 0.25 6.91 7.94
C ALA A 77 -0.94 7.89 7.96
N LEU A 78 -1.04 8.75 8.98
CA LEU A 78 -2.05 9.82 9.05
C LEU A 78 -1.97 10.75 7.86
N LEU A 79 -0.78 11.27 7.56
CA LEU A 79 -0.58 12.19 6.44
C LEU A 79 -0.96 11.55 5.10
N LEU A 80 -0.55 10.29 4.87
CA LEU A 80 -0.91 9.56 3.66
C LEU A 80 -2.41 9.28 3.57
N LEU A 81 -3.07 8.95 4.69
CA LEU A 81 -4.53 8.79 4.73
C LEU A 81 -5.25 10.13 4.49
N GLN A 82 -4.72 11.26 4.95
CA GLN A 82 -5.26 12.58 4.62
C GLN A 82 -5.17 12.85 3.13
N ILE A 83 -4.01 12.60 2.51
CA ILE A 83 -3.82 12.76 1.07
C ILE A 83 -4.82 11.88 0.29
N VAL A 84 -5.01 10.61 0.69
CA VAL A 84 -5.98 9.71 0.06
C VAL A 84 -7.42 10.24 0.14
N ASN A 85 -7.76 10.92 1.24
CA ASN A 85 -9.10 11.47 1.49
C ASN A 85 -9.28 12.93 1.03
N ASP A 86 -8.28 13.52 0.38
CA ASP A 86 -8.41 14.84 -0.23
C ASP A 86 -9.06 14.70 -1.61
N TRP A 87 -10.39 14.81 -1.65
CA TRP A 87 -11.18 14.65 -2.89
C TRP A 87 -11.19 15.91 -3.76
N GLU A 88 -10.68 17.03 -3.26
CA GLU A 88 -10.61 18.27 -4.03
C GLU A 88 -9.45 18.25 -5.02
N VAL A 89 -8.41 17.47 -4.71
CA VAL A 89 -7.23 17.28 -5.56
C VAL A 89 -7.52 16.23 -6.64
N PRO A 90 -7.18 16.50 -7.92
CA PRO A 90 -7.32 15.51 -8.99
C PRO A 90 -6.59 14.21 -8.69
N LEU A 91 -7.23 13.08 -9.04
CA LEU A 91 -6.76 11.73 -8.78
C LEU A 91 -5.26 11.52 -9.09
N ARG A 92 -4.78 12.04 -10.23
CA ARG A 92 -3.38 11.90 -10.65
C ARG A 92 -2.42 12.73 -9.81
N GLN A 93 -2.80 13.96 -9.49
CA GLN A 93 -2.00 14.82 -8.62
C GLN A 93 -1.93 14.23 -7.21
N ARG A 94 -3.06 13.77 -6.68
CA ARG A 94 -3.16 13.07 -5.40
C ARG A 94 -2.28 11.83 -5.33
N CYS A 95 -2.26 11.01 -6.40
CA CYS A 95 -1.37 9.86 -6.53
C CYS A 95 0.12 10.28 -6.49
N ASN A 96 0.49 11.36 -7.18
CA ASN A 96 1.87 11.85 -7.16
C ASN A 96 2.23 12.34 -5.76
N THR A 97 1.43 13.23 -5.15
CA THR A 97 1.66 13.74 -3.80
C THR A 97 1.77 12.62 -2.77
N PHE A 98 0.93 11.59 -2.88
CA PHE A 98 1.01 10.40 -2.04
C PHE A 98 2.38 9.74 -2.14
N LEU A 99 2.85 9.46 -3.36
CA LEU A 99 4.14 8.80 -3.57
C LEU A 99 5.29 9.70 -3.14
N GLU A 100 5.21 11.00 -3.39
CA GLU A 100 6.25 11.95 -3.00
C GLU A 100 6.47 11.99 -1.49
N VAL A 101 5.38 12.06 -0.72
CA VAL A 101 5.39 11.97 0.73
C VAL A 101 5.79 10.57 1.21
N PHE A 102 5.30 9.52 0.55
CA PHE A 102 5.62 8.14 0.91
C PHE A 102 7.12 7.84 0.81
N GLY A 103 7.73 8.29 -0.29
CA GLY A 103 9.11 8.05 -0.62
C GLY A 103 10.09 9.10 -0.11
N ASN A 104 9.61 10.15 0.56
CA ASN A 104 10.39 11.33 0.93
C ASN A 104 11.21 11.90 -0.24
N ALA A 105 10.66 11.82 -1.46
CA ALA A 105 11.36 12.19 -2.70
C ALA A 105 10.35 12.56 -3.79
N LEU A 106 10.60 13.66 -4.51
CA LEU A 106 9.75 14.08 -5.62
C LEU A 106 9.77 13.02 -6.74
N VAL A 107 8.59 12.52 -7.13
CA VAL A 107 8.46 11.36 -8.03
C VAL A 107 9.05 11.69 -9.41
N GLN A 108 8.86 12.93 -9.85
CA GLN A 108 9.40 13.42 -11.11
C GLN A 108 10.92 13.54 -11.06
N GLN A 109 11.48 14.14 -10.01
CA GLN A 109 12.93 14.28 -9.85
C GLN A 109 13.61 12.92 -9.69
N PHE A 110 13.02 12.01 -8.92
CA PHE A 110 13.53 10.65 -8.79
C PHE A 110 13.52 9.90 -10.13
N LYS A 111 12.45 10.06 -10.92
CA LYS A 111 12.38 9.47 -12.28
C LYS A 111 13.46 10.04 -13.19
N GLU A 112 13.67 11.36 -13.15
CA GLU A 112 14.72 12.03 -13.90
C GLU A 112 16.10 11.53 -13.48
N TRP A 113 16.40 11.53 -12.18
CA TRP A 113 17.64 10.97 -11.64
C TRP A 113 17.90 9.54 -12.09
N ARG A 114 16.87 8.68 -12.04
CA ARG A 114 16.96 7.30 -12.54
C ARG A 114 17.36 7.23 -14.01
N ASN A 115 16.80 8.11 -14.83
CA ASN A 115 16.95 8.05 -16.28
C ASN A 115 18.21 8.77 -16.76
N THR A 116 18.66 9.82 -16.07
CA THR A 116 19.76 10.68 -16.48
C THR A 116 21.02 10.51 -15.64
N GLY A 117 20.91 9.99 -14.41
CA GLY A 117 21.99 9.93 -13.42
C GLY A 117 22.28 11.26 -12.70
N ILE A 118 21.41 12.26 -12.88
CA ILE A 118 21.52 13.59 -12.26
C ILE A 118 20.57 13.65 -11.05
N ALA A 119 21.11 13.76 -9.84
CA ALA A 119 20.35 13.53 -8.60
C ALA A 119 19.42 14.69 -8.22
N PHE A 120 19.99 15.84 -7.83
CA PHE A 120 19.23 16.99 -7.34
C PHE A 120 19.97 18.27 -7.72
N GLU A 121 19.24 19.23 -8.26
CA GLU A 121 19.73 20.59 -8.52
C GLU A 121 19.42 21.47 -7.31
N PHE A 122 20.36 22.33 -6.91
CA PHE A 122 20.20 23.22 -5.76
C PHE A 122 20.46 24.67 -6.19
N GLY A 123 19.46 25.53 -6.01
CA GLY A 123 19.52 26.92 -6.48
C GLY A 123 19.68 27.00 -8.01
N ASP A 124 20.58 27.86 -8.48
CA ASP A 124 20.83 28.09 -9.91
C ASP A 124 21.83 27.08 -10.52
N GLN A 125 22.26 26.07 -9.76
CA GLN A 125 23.24 25.10 -10.26
C GLN A 125 22.57 23.96 -11.02
N GLN A 126 22.88 23.86 -12.32
CA GLN A 126 22.49 22.73 -13.16
C GLN A 126 23.64 21.74 -13.29
N TYR A 127 23.34 20.46 -13.01
CA TYR A 127 24.30 19.39 -13.26
C TYR A 127 24.28 19.03 -14.75
N THR A 128 25.38 19.25 -15.45
CA THR A 128 25.48 18.96 -16.89
C THR A 128 25.91 17.52 -17.20
N ALA A 129 26.27 16.74 -16.18
CA ALA A 129 26.73 15.37 -16.33
C ALA A 129 26.31 14.48 -15.13
N PRO A 130 26.04 13.18 -15.37
CA PRO A 130 25.74 12.22 -14.32
C PRO A 130 26.93 12.06 -13.36
N ASN A 131 26.63 11.87 -12.06
CA ASN A 131 27.66 11.65 -11.05
C ASN A 131 28.41 10.33 -11.32
N ARG A 132 29.66 10.40 -11.78
CA ARG A 132 30.42 9.23 -12.24
C ARG A 132 31.05 8.43 -11.10
N THR A 133 31.18 8.98 -9.90
CA THR A 133 31.91 8.35 -8.78
C THR A 133 31.20 7.13 -8.22
N MET A 134 29.87 7.04 -8.41
CA MET A 134 29.06 5.88 -8.00
C MET A 134 28.70 4.94 -9.16
N ALA A 135 29.21 5.21 -10.37
CA ALA A 135 28.96 4.38 -11.55
C ALA A 135 30.04 3.31 -11.71
N SER A 136 29.64 2.11 -12.07
CA SER A 136 30.51 0.98 -12.39
C SER A 136 30.07 0.24 -13.63
N TYR A 137 30.87 -0.72 -14.04
CA TYR A 137 30.57 -1.59 -15.16
C TYR A 137 30.21 -2.98 -14.64
N THR A 138 29.20 -3.58 -15.27
CA THR A 138 28.85 -4.99 -15.12
C THR A 138 28.76 -5.64 -16.48
N ASP A 139 29.26 -6.85 -16.63
CA ASP A 139 29.19 -7.56 -17.89
C ASP A 139 27.77 -8.10 -18.11
N ALA A 140 27.19 -7.78 -19.26
CA ALA A 140 25.85 -8.19 -19.66
C ALA A 140 25.86 -8.75 -21.08
N VAL A 141 24.91 -9.63 -21.41
CA VAL A 141 24.81 -10.18 -22.78
C VAL A 141 23.79 -9.39 -23.58
N LYS A 142 24.23 -8.72 -24.65
CA LYS A 142 23.32 -8.03 -25.58
C LYS A 142 22.91 -9.00 -26.68
N LYS A 143 21.60 -9.13 -26.92
CA LYS A 143 21.05 -10.04 -27.94
C LYS A 143 21.69 -9.73 -29.30
N GLY A 144 22.39 -10.71 -29.87
CA GLY A 144 23.10 -10.59 -31.15
C GLY A 144 24.49 -9.94 -31.11
N HIS A 145 24.99 -9.51 -29.95
CA HIS A 145 26.26 -8.76 -29.83
C HIS A 145 27.23 -9.31 -28.77
N GLY A 146 26.98 -10.48 -28.19
CA GLY A 146 27.87 -11.09 -27.20
C GLY A 146 27.89 -10.38 -25.84
N SER A 147 28.96 -10.61 -25.07
CA SER A 147 29.19 -9.96 -23.77
C SER A 147 29.58 -8.50 -23.99
N VAL A 148 28.86 -7.59 -23.35
CA VAL A 148 29.08 -6.15 -23.38
C VAL A 148 29.23 -5.65 -21.94
N SER A 149 30.19 -4.76 -21.69
CA SER A 149 30.31 -4.12 -20.37
C SER A 149 29.32 -2.96 -20.30
N CYS A 150 28.29 -3.12 -19.46
CA CYS A 150 27.22 -2.15 -19.25
C CYS A 150 27.57 -1.26 -18.06
N ARG A 151 27.54 0.06 -18.28
CA ARG A 151 27.70 1.04 -17.20
C ARG A 151 26.39 1.23 -16.43
N GLY A 152 26.42 1.12 -15.11
CA GLY A 152 25.29 1.33 -14.20
C GLY A 152 25.75 1.90 -12.86
N TYR A 153 24.82 2.21 -11.95
CA TYR A 153 25.13 2.66 -10.60
C TYR A 153 25.13 1.46 -9.63
N TRP A 154 26.08 1.40 -8.69
CA TRP A 154 26.11 0.35 -7.63
C TRP A 154 25.09 0.58 -6.52
N LEU A 155 24.67 1.83 -6.28
CA LEU A 155 23.65 2.15 -5.30
C LEU A 155 22.25 2.00 -5.90
N ASP A 156 21.29 1.77 -5.02
CA ASP A 156 19.92 1.45 -5.40
C ASP A 156 19.13 2.69 -5.86
N ILE A 157 19.51 3.20 -7.03
CA ILE A 157 18.71 4.16 -7.80
C ILE A 157 17.58 3.41 -8.52
N VAL A 158 17.65 2.08 -8.63
CA VAL A 158 16.70 1.25 -9.39
C VAL A 158 15.45 0.94 -8.57
N VAL A 159 15.62 0.48 -7.33
CA VAL A 159 14.55 0.30 -6.35
C VAL A 159 14.34 1.65 -5.66
N GLY A 160 13.58 2.49 -6.34
CA GLY A 160 13.14 3.76 -5.77
C GLY A 160 12.35 3.59 -4.47
N PRO A 161 12.04 4.70 -3.80
CA PRO A 161 11.49 4.70 -2.44
C PRO A 161 10.00 4.28 -2.37
N TYR A 162 9.56 3.47 -3.33
CA TYR A 162 8.18 3.02 -3.58
C TYR A 162 8.08 1.49 -3.53
N ILE A 163 9.07 0.84 -2.93
CA ILE A 163 9.26 -0.61 -2.94
C ILE A 163 7.99 -1.37 -2.57
N SER A 164 7.26 -0.94 -1.53
CA SER A 164 6.10 -1.65 -1.01
C SER A 164 4.86 -1.57 -1.92
N PHE A 165 4.79 -0.55 -2.76
CA PHE A 165 3.78 -0.44 -3.82
C PHE A 165 4.26 -0.98 -5.17
N GLY A 166 5.53 -1.41 -5.27
CA GLY A 166 6.14 -1.92 -6.50
C GLY A 166 6.83 -3.27 -6.35
N VAL A 167 6.56 -4.03 -5.27
CA VAL A 167 7.26 -5.29 -4.93
C VAL A 167 7.22 -6.31 -6.07
N ASP A 168 6.12 -6.36 -6.82
CA ASP A 168 5.92 -7.32 -7.91
C ASP A 168 6.66 -6.97 -9.22
N CYS A 169 7.40 -5.86 -9.27
CA CYS A 169 8.04 -5.39 -10.49
C CYS A 169 9.45 -6.00 -10.68
N TYR A 170 9.80 -6.29 -11.95
CA TYR A 170 11.13 -6.76 -12.34
C TYR A 170 12.04 -5.65 -12.89
N ARG A 171 11.52 -4.44 -13.14
CA ARG A 171 12.24 -3.41 -13.90
C ARG A 171 12.04 -1.97 -13.40
N ASN A 172 10.80 -1.50 -13.24
CA ASN A 172 10.52 -0.10 -12.90
C ASN A 172 9.51 0.02 -11.74
N THR A 173 10.05 0.11 -10.53
CA THR A 173 9.26 0.22 -9.28
C THR A 173 8.41 1.48 -9.25
N THR A 174 8.90 2.59 -9.81
CA THR A 174 8.18 3.88 -9.80
C THR A 174 6.91 3.82 -10.64
N GLU A 175 6.98 3.30 -11.87
CA GLU A 175 5.80 3.22 -12.75
C GLU A 175 4.76 2.24 -12.23
N VAL A 176 5.21 1.10 -11.70
CA VAL A 176 4.31 0.12 -11.07
C VAL A 176 3.68 0.68 -9.80
N ALA A 177 4.43 1.41 -8.97
CA ALA A 177 3.89 2.07 -7.79
C ALA A 177 2.86 3.15 -8.15
N VAL A 178 3.13 3.98 -9.17
CA VAL A 178 2.16 4.95 -9.70
C VAL A 178 0.89 4.22 -10.15
N PHE A 179 1.03 3.14 -10.93
CA PHE A 179 -0.13 2.38 -11.38
C PHE A 179 -0.93 1.78 -10.22
N ASN A 180 -0.25 1.16 -9.24
CA ASN A 180 -0.90 0.50 -8.10
C ASN A 180 -1.62 1.50 -7.19
N VAL A 181 -0.97 2.61 -6.83
CA VAL A 181 -1.58 3.68 -6.02
C VAL A 181 -2.73 4.32 -6.78
N LEU A 182 -2.56 4.63 -8.06
CA LEU A 182 -3.64 5.20 -8.88
C LEU A 182 -4.84 4.26 -8.99
N SER A 183 -4.58 2.96 -9.14
CA SER A 183 -5.62 1.93 -9.19
C SER A 183 -6.41 1.87 -7.89
N HIS A 184 -5.72 1.91 -6.74
CA HIS A 184 -6.38 1.97 -5.44
C HIS A 184 -7.23 3.23 -5.29
N LEU A 185 -6.65 4.42 -5.53
CA LEU A 185 -7.39 5.68 -5.40
C LEU A 185 -8.61 5.72 -6.32
N HIS A 186 -8.51 5.19 -7.54
CA HIS A 186 -9.62 5.13 -8.49
C HIS A 186 -10.73 4.19 -8.01
N GLU A 187 -10.38 2.99 -7.52
CA GLU A 187 -11.37 2.02 -7.00
C GLU A 187 -12.05 2.57 -5.74
N ILE A 188 -11.35 3.32 -4.89
CA ILE A 188 -11.93 4.03 -3.74
C ILE A 188 -12.89 5.14 -4.22
N GLU A 189 -12.49 5.94 -5.21
CA GLU A 189 -13.28 7.08 -5.72
C GLU A 189 -14.55 6.66 -6.47
N THR A 190 -14.41 5.71 -7.38
CA THR A 190 -15.46 5.34 -8.33
C THR A 190 -16.18 4.06 -7.93
N GLY A 191 -15.46 3.15 -7.27
CA GLY A 191 -15.87 1.77 -7.08
C GLY A 191 -15.57 0.83 -8.22
N ASP A 192 -15.04 1.34 -9.32
CA ASP A 192 -14.74 0.56 -10.50
C ASP A 192 -13.25 0.20 -10.54
N ILE A 193 -12.95 -0.92 -11.18
CA ILE A 193 -11.57 -1.35 -11.39
C ILE A 193 -10.90 -0.40 -12.37
N TYR A 194 -9.76 0.16 -11.97
CA TYR A 194 -8.97 1.00 -12.85
C TYR A 194 -8.47 0.24 -14.08
N LYS A 195 -8.75 0.78 -15.27
CA LYS A 195 -8.26 0.26 -16.55
C LYS A 195 -7.37 1.30 -17.21
N MET A 196 -6.11 0.95 -17.46
CA MET A 196 -5.23 1.86 -18.21
C MET A 196 -5.78 2.11 -19.61
N LYS A 197 -5.88 3.39 -19.99
CA LYS A 197 -6.07 3.75 -21.40
C LYS A 197 -4.75 3.45 -22.13
N LYS A 198 -4.79 2.67 -23.20
CA LYS A 198 -3.62 2.51 -24.09
C LYS A 198 -3.32 3.86 -24.73
N VAL A 199 -2.28 4.53 -24.26
CA VAL A 199 -1.80 5.78 -24.88
C VAL A 199 -0.82 5.38 -25.99
N GLY A 200 -1.11 5.79 -27.23
CA GLY A 200 -0.16 5.72 -28.33
C GLY A 200 1.08 6.55 -28.02
N MET A 201 2.25 6.08 -28.44
CA MET A 201 3.59 6.47 -28.01
C MET A 201 4.05 7.90 -28.41
N THR A 202 3.16 8.88 -28.45
CA THR A 202 3.46 10.25 -28.86
C THR A 202 2.64 11.25 -28.04
N SER A 203 3.23 11.83 -27.01
CA SER A 203 3.18 13.28 -26.73
C SER A 203 3.62 13.55 -25.29
N THR A 204 4.65 14.37 -25.16
CA THR A 204 5.23 14.91 -23.93
C THR A 204 4.49 16.14 -23.38
N HIS A 205 3.29 16.43 -23.88
CA HIS A 205 2.49 17.56 -23.39
C HIS A 205 1.41 17.09 -22.40
N TRP A 206 1.72 17.23 -21.11
CA TRP A 206 0.85 16.89 -19.99
C TRP A 206 -0.25 17.96 -19.84
N PHE A 207 -1.49 17.65 -20.25
CA PHE A 207 -2.65 18.54 -20.13
C PHE A 207 -3.12 18.67 -18.67
N CYS A 208 -3.20 19.89 -18.15
CA CYS A 208 -3.44 20.20 -16.72
C CYS A 208 -4.82 20.81 -16.40
N ASP A 209 -5.63 21.26 -17.36
CA ASP A 209 -6.79 22.11 -17.02
C ASP A 209 -8.16 21.43 -17.05
N GLN A 210 -8.40 20.44 -17.92
CA GLN A 210 -9.74 19.84 -18.07
C GLN A 210 -10.13 18.89 -16.91
N GLU A 211 -9.17 18.24 -16.25
CA GLU A 211 -9.43 17.27 -15.16
C GLU A 211 -9.87 17.95 -13.84
N ASN A 212 -9.53 19.23 -13.63
CA ASN A 212 -9.78 19.98 -12.39
C ASN A 212 -11.28 20.33 -12.18
N VAL A 213 -12.01 20.67 -13.24
CA VAL A 213 -13.45 21.02 -13.17
C VAL A 213 -14.32 19.78 -12.93
N ASP A 214 -13.87 18.62 -13.39
CA ASP A 214 -14.55 17.33 -13.21
C ASP A 214 -14.28 16.74 -11.81
N ALA A 215 -13.11 17.00 -11.21
CA ALA A 215 -12.77 16.56 -9.86
C ALA A 215 -13.72 17.12 -8.78
N ARG A 216 -14.03 18.42 -8.80
CA ARG A 216 -14.97 19.04 -7.85
C ARG A 216 -16.39 18.46 -7.94
N LYS A 217 -16.87 18.21 -9.17
CA LYS A 217 -18.18 17.58 -9.42
C LYS A 217 -18.21 16.08 -9.04
N ARG A 218 -17.05 15.40 -9.04
CA ARG A 218 -16.91 14.02 -8.56
C ARG A 218 -16.86 13.96 -7.03
N ALA A 219 -16.09 14.84 -6.39
CA ALA A 219 -16.04 14.97 -4.92
C ALA A 219 -17.44 15.18 -4.32
N GLN A 220 -18.24 16.05 -4.94
CA GLN A 220 -19.63 16.31 -4.52
C GLN A 220 -20.53 15.07 -4.68
N ARG A 221 -20.44 14.35 -5.80
CA ARG A 221 -21.16 13.07 -6.01
C ARG A 221 -20.76 11.98 -5.02
N ILE A 222 -19.50 11.95 -4.58
CA ILE A 222 -18.99 10.98 -3.61
C ILE A 222 -19.59 11.25 -2.23
N VAL A 223 -19.64 12.51 -1.79
CA VAL A 223 -20.31 12.92 -0.55
C VAL A 223 -21.80 12.51 -0.57
N GLU A 224 -22.50 12.75 -1.69
CA GLU A 224 -23.89 12.33 -1.89
C GLU A 224 -24.06 10.80 -1.90
N SER A 225 -23.09 10.06 -2.46
CA SER A 225 -23.08 8.59 -2.47
C SER A 225 -22.87 7.98 -1.08
N PHE A 226 -22.21 8.72 -0.17
CA PHE A 226 -21.99 8.30 1.21
C PHE A 226 -23.24 8.43 2.10
N GLU A 227 -24.28 9.15 1.68
CA GLU A 227 -25.54 9.25 2.43
C GLU A 227 -26.34 7.93 2.40
N GLY A 228 -26.17 7.10 1.36
CA GLY A 228 -26.95 5.87 1.14
C GLY A 228 -26.25 4.53 1.48
N VAL A 229 -24.94 4.52 1.74
CA VAL A 229 -24.16 3.29 1.99
C VAL A 229 -23.25 3.47 3.21
N LYS A 230 -23.82 3.42 4.42
CA LYS A 230 -23.05 3.49 5.68
C LYS A 230 -22.30 2.18 5.96
N VAL A 231 -21.25 1.90 5.19
CA VAL A 231 -20.17 1.01 5.65
C VAL A 231 -18.98 1.89 5.98
N HIS A 232 -18.83 2.18 7.27
CA HIS A 232 -17.75 2.98 7.81
C HIS A 232 -16.51 2.10 7.97
N THR A 233 -15.40 2.49 7.34
CA THR A 233 -14.08 1.94 7.64
C THR A 233 -13.35 2.89 8.58
N GLU A 234 -13.07 2.44 9.80
CA GLU A 234 -12.31 3.20 10.79
C GLU A 234 -10.88 2.69 10.84
N VAL A 235 -9.92 3.60 10.72
CA VAL A 235 -8.51 3.30 10.94
C VAL A 235 -8.11 3.84 12.31
N ILE A 236 -7.82 2.94 13.24
CA ILE A 236 -7.50 3.24 14.64
C ILE A 236 -6.00 3.04 14.83
N LEU A 237 -5.29 4.13 15.12
CA LEU A 237 -3.84 4.10 15.28
C LEU A 237 -3.47 3.73 16.71
N LEU A 238 -2.57 2.76 16.85
CA LEU A 238 -2.10 2.26 18.14
C LEU A 238 -0.58 2.45 18.24
N SER A 239 -0.14 3.08 19.34
CA SER A 239 1.26 3.27 19.70
C SER A 239 1.55 2.70 21.10
N GLY A 240 2.84 2.64 21.46
CA GLY A 240 3.30 2.12 22.74
C GLY A 240 3.86 0.69 22.64
N ALA A 241 4.09 0.04 23.78
CA ALA A 241 4.58 -1.34 23.78
C ALA A 241 3.47 -2.30 23.34
N ALA A 242 3.77 -3.18 22.38
CA ALA A 242 2.79 -4.14 21.86
C ALA A 242 2.28 -5.09 22.94
N THR A 243 3.13 -5.45 23.90
CA THR A 243 2.79 -6.28 25.07
C THR A 243 1.66 -5.68 25.90
N ASP A 244 1.51 -4.35 25.90
CA ASP A 244 0.45 -3.67 26.64
C ASP A 244 -0.92 -3.84 25.97
N LEU A 245 -0.97 -4.22 24.68
CA LEU A 245 -2.24 -4.52 24.01
C LEU A 245 -2.91 -5.72 24.66
N ALA A 246 -2.14 -6.80 24.88
CA ALA A 246 -2.63 -8.03 25.52
C ALA A 246 -3.05 -7.80 26.99
N LYS A 247 -2.50 -6.78 27.67
CA LYS A 247 -2.90 -6.46 29.05
C LYS A 247 -4.22 -5.68 29.15
N LYS A 248 -4.68 -5.08 28.05
CA LYS A 248 -5.86 -4.20 28.05
C LYS A 248 -7.14 -5.00 27.80
N ARG A 249 -8.04 -5.02 28.80
CA ARG A 249 -9.35 -5.70 28.72
C ARG A 249 -10.18 -5.34 27.47
N ARG A 250 -10.06 -4.10 26.97
CA ARG A 250 -10.81 -3.62 25.78
C ARG A 250 -10.43 -4.30 24.46
N TYR A 251 -9.29 -4.98 24.39
CA TYR A 251 -8.79 -5.67 23.20
C TYR A 251 -8.86 -7.19 23.30
N GLN A 252 -9.26 -7.71 24.47
CA GLN A 252 -9.45 -9.14 24.71
C GLN A 252 -10.51 -9.70 23.75
N ARG A 253 -10.16 -10.76 23.03
CA ARG A 253 -11.02 -11.48 22.08
C ARG A 253 -11.73 -10.59 21.07
N ARG A 254 -11.06 -9.50 20.66
CA ARG A 254 -11.65 -8.46 19.82
C ARG A 254 -11.39 -8.67 18.35
N PHE A 255 -10.24 -9.24 17.97
CA PHE A 255 -9.80 -9.24 16.58
C PHE A 255 -10.17 -10.55 15.89
N HIS A 256 -10.93 -10.43 14.80
CA HIS A 256 -11.30 -11.53 13.91
C HIS A 256 -10.18 -11.84 12.91
N HIS A 257 -9.25 -10.89 12.72
CA HIS A 257 -8.07 -11.07 11.90
C HIS A 257 -6.89 -10.33 12.53
N VAL A 258 -5.74 -11.01 12.62
CA VAL A 258 -4.46 -10.41 12.98
C VAL A 258 -3.46 -10.60 11.86
N TYR A 259 -2.98 -9.50 11.30
CA TYR A 259 -1.89 -9.48 10.33
C TYR A 259 -0.57 -9.17 11.05
N VAL A 260 0.42 -10.04 10.91
CA VAL A 260 1.74 -9.92 11.52
C VAL A 260 2.79 -9.65 10.45
N SER A 261 3.33 -8.44 10.43
CA SER A 261 4.46 -8.09 9.56
C SER A 261 5.74 -8.83 9.93
N VAL A 262 6.69 -8.91 9.00
CA VAL A 262 8.07 -9.38 9.24
C VAL A 262 8.75 -8.62 10.39
N HIS A 263 8.34 -7.38 10.66
CA HIS A 263 8.85 -6.54 11.74
C HIS A 263 8.26 -6.83 13.12
N ALA A 264 7.19 -7.64 13.19
CA ALA A 264 6.44 -7.94 14.40
C ALA A 264 6.54 -9.42 14.81
N THR A 265 7.35 -10.23 14.12
CA THR A 265 7.50 -11.66 14.40
C THR A 265 7.98 -11.94 15.82
N ASN A 266 8.84 -11.07 16.37
CA ASN A 266 9.30 -11.13 17.76
C ASN A 266 8.16 -11.00 18.78
N LEU A 267 7.07 -10.30 18.44
CA LEU A 267 5.90 -10.12 19.30
C LEU A 267 5.05 -11.40 19.41
N VAL A 268 5.14 -12.28 18.41
CA VAL A 268 4.47 -13.58 18.43
C VAL A 268 5.24 -14.56 19.31
N THR A 269 6.58 -14.44 19.33
CA THR A 269 7.45 -15.38 20.04
C THR A 269 7.74 -15.03 21.50
N SER A 270 7.55 -13.77 21.94
CA SER A 270 7.83 -13.39 23.32
C SER A 270 6.67 -13.81 24.24
N PRO A 271 6.84 -14.83 25.10
CA PRO A 271 5.80 -15.24 26.00
C PRO A 271 5.83 -14.32 27.23
N ASP A 272 5.09 -13.22 27.19
CA ASP A 272 4.63 -12.62 28.45
C ASP A 272 3.61 -13.63 29.01
N VAL A 273 4.06 -14.48 29.94
CA VAL A 273 3.30 -15.65 30.43
C VAL A 273 1.93 -15.23 30.97
N ASP A 274 1.84 -14.02 31.51
CA ASP A 274 0.62 -13.47 32.11
C ASP A 274 -0.36 -12.89 31.09
N ALA A 275 0.10 -12.55 29.87
CA ALA A 275 -0.73 -11.91 28.85
C ALA A 275 -0.27 -12.26 27.42
N PRO A 276 -0.52 -13.50 26.95
CA PRO A 276 -0.11 -13.90 25.61
C PRO A 276 -0.92 -13.17 24.54
N MET A 277 -0.31 -12.91 23.38
CA MET A 277 -0.96 -12.22 22.24
C MET A 277 -2.20 -12.95 21.71
N THR A 278 -2.30 -14.26 21.93
CA THR A 278 -3.47 -15.08 21.58
C THR A 278 -4.74 -14.63 22.29
N THR A 279 -4.63 -13.97 23.45
CA THR A 279 -5.79 -13.43 24.20
C THR A 279 -6.53 -12.33 23.45
N LEU A 280 -5.89 -11.71 22.46
CA LEU A 280 -6.49 -10.69 21.59
C LEU A 280 -7.43 -11.28 20.53
N LEU A 281 -7.30 -12.58 20.23
CA LEU A 281 -7.98 -13.27 19.15
C LEU A 281 -9.43 -13.63 19.53
N ALA A 282 -10.38 -13.32 18.65
CA ALA A 282 -11.71 -13.91 18.71
C ALA A 282 -11.66 -15.44 18.49
N ASP A 283 -12.75 -16.16 18.76
CA ASP A 283 -12.78 -17.63 18.70
C ASP A 283 -12.45 -18.20 17.32
N ASP A 284 -12.90 -17.53 16.26
CA ASP A 284 -12.73 -17.90 14.86
C ASP A 284 -11.70 -17.00 14.16
N ALA A 285 -10.80 -16.38 14.93
CA ALA A 285 -9.87 -15.40 14.39
C ALA A 285 -8.86 -16.03 13.43
N LYS A 286 -8.66 -15.37 12.31
CA LYS A 286 -7.60 -15.69 11.36
C LYS A 286 -6.30 -14.98 11.74
N VAL A 287 -5.17 -15.64 11.52
CA VAL A 287 -3.84 -15.02 11.63
C VAL A 287 -3.13 -15.13 10.29
N SER A 288 -2.68 -13.99 9.76
CA SER A 288 -1.88 -13.91 8.54
C SER A 288 -0.48 -13.40 8.88
N VAL A 289 0.55 -14.12 8.47
CA VAL A 289 1.94 -13.75 8.71
C VAL A 289 2.60 -13.34 7.39
N GLU A 290 3.19 -12.15 7.36
CA GLU A 290 3.91 -11.64 6.21
C GLU A 290 5.17 -12.46 5.97
N SER A 291 5.35 -12.89 4.72
CA SER A 291 6.60 -13.46 4.23
C SER A 291 7.24 -12.49 3.26
N SER A 292 8.55 -12.29 3.39
CA SER A 292 9.30 -11.45 2.45
C SER A 292 9.37 -12.17 1.08
N VAL A 293 8.91 -11.50 0.03
CA VAL A 293 8.95 -12.03 -1.35
C VAL A 293 10.28 -11.68 -2.05
N TYR A 294 11.25 -11.14 -1.31
CA TYR A 294 12.56 -10.75 -1.85
C TYR A 294 13.42 -11.97 -2.20
N GLY A 295 13.70 -12.17 -3.49
CA GLY A 295 14.86 -12.95 -3.96
C GLY A 295 14.62 -14.39 -4.42
N THR A 296 13.42 -14.96 -4.31
CA THR A 296 13.16 -16.31 -4.85
C THR A 296 12.64 -16.22 -6.29
N ARG A 297 13.40 -16.78 -7.25
CA ARG A 297 12.92 -17.03 -8.62
C ARG A 297 11.51 -17.65 -8.55
N LYS A 298 10.55 -17.13 -9.32
CA LYS A 298 9.15 -17.59 -9.43
C LYS A 298 8.96 -19.06 -9.89
N ASN A 299 10.01 -19.87 -9.90
CA ASN A 299 9.91 -21.28 -10.23
C ASN A 299 10.17 -22.07 -8.94
N HIS A 300 9.09 -22.62 -8.36
CA HIS A 300 9.04 -23.48 -7.17
C HIS A 300 8.85 -22.71 -5.87
N PHE A 301 7.60 -22.37 -5.54
CA PHE A 301 6.97 -22.63 -4.23
C PHE A 301 5.48 -22.26 -4.33
N ARG A 302 4.65 -23.24 -4.70
CA ARG A 302 3.26 -23.29 -4.22
C ARG A 302 3.36 -23.75 -2.77
N LEU A 303 3.39 -22.83 -1.81
CA LEU A 303 3.11 -23.13 -0.41
C LEU A 303 2.81 -21.82 0.32
N ALA A 304 1.56 -21.38 0.23
CA ALA A 304 0.94 -20.72 1.37
C ALA A 304 0.82 -21.82 2.45
N CYS A 305 1.75 -21.84 3.39
CA CYS A 305 1.62 -22.67 4.58
C CYS A 305 0.57 -21.99 5.46
N LEU A 306 -0.70 -22.37 5.26
CA LEU A 306 -1.76 -22.20 6.23
C LEU A 306 -1.40 -23.11 7.41
N TYR A 307 -0.77 -22.57 8.44
CA TYR A 307 -0.80 -23.22 9.74
C TYR A 307 -2.16 -22.88 10.36
N SER A 308 -3.08 -23.85 10.32
CA SER A 308 -4.13 -23.91 11.33
C SER A 308 -3.46 -24.28 12.64
N LEU A 309 -3.60 -23.42 13.64
CA LEU A 309 -3.65 -23.93 15.02
C LEU A 309 -5.06 -24.47 15.28
#